data_AF-E2BBK2-F1
#
_entry.id   AF-E2BBK2-F1
#
_cell.length_a   1.000
_cell.length_b   1.000
_cell.length_c   1.000
_cell.angle_alpha   90.00
_cell.angle_beta   90.00
_cell.angle_gamma   90.00
#
_symmetry.space_group_name_H-M   'P 1'
#
loop_
_entity.id
_entity.type
_entity.pdbx_description
1 polymer ?
#
loop_
_entity_poly.entity_id
_entity_poly.type
_entity_poly.pdbx_seq_one_letter_code
_entity_poly.pdbx_strand_id
1 'polypeptide(L)' 'ELQDGDVERRIGFCERMMVLIDVWPMFPYQIVFTDETTFTLTEEVNNQNFRFWSDENPNWCGKHTQYPQI' A
#
# COMPACT_ATOMS: atom_id res chain seq x y z
N GLU A 1 2.47 14.81 -0.97
CA GLU A 1 1.40 15.12 -1.95
C GLU A 1 1.75 14.51 -3.31
N LEU A 2 0.78 14.41 -4.21
CA LEU A 2 1.00 13.99 -5.59
C LEU A 2 1.66 15.12 -6.37
N GLN A 3 2.67 14.80 -7.18
CA GLN A 3 3.32 15.76 -8.06
C GLN A 3 2.59 15.83 -9.40
N ASP A 4 2.81 16.91 -10.13
CA ASP A 4 2.31 17.04 -11.50
C ASP A 4 2.82 15.87 -12.37
N GLY A 5 1.90 15.26 -13.12
CA GLY A 5 2.18 14.09 -13.95
C GLY A 5 2.07 12.74 -13.22
N ASP A 6 1.91 12.70 -11.89
CA ASP A 6 1.83 11.42 -11.17
C ASP A 6 0.55 10.65 -11.48
N VAL A 7 -0.54 11.35 -11.74
CA VAL A 7 -1.82 10.75 -12.14
C VAL A 7 -1.64 10.04 -13.48
N GLU A 8 -1.07 10.71 -14.47
CA GLU A 8 -0.81 10.17 -15.81
C GLU A 8 0.17 9.00 -15.75
N ARG A 9 1.24 9.10 -14.94
CA ARG A 9 2.20 8.00 -14.74
C ARG A 9 1.53 6.76 -14.12
N ARG A 10 0.64 6.96 -13.15
CA ARG A 10 -0.12 5.86 -12.51
C ARG A 10 -1.07 5.20 -13.50
N ILE A 11 -1.81 5.97 -14.29
CA ILE A 11 -2.70 5.44 -15.34
C ILE A 11 -1.90 4.63 -16.36
N GLY A 12 -0.83 5.21 -16.92
CA GLY A 12 0.00 4.52 -17.91
C GLY A 12 0.74 3.30 -17.34
N PHE A 13 0.99 3.23 -16.04
CA PHE A 13 1.44 2.00 -15.39
C PHE A 13 0.34 0.93 -15.39
N CYS A 14 -0.88 1.28 -14.95
CA CYS A 14 -2.01 0.34 -14.90
C CYS A 14 -2.34 -0.22 -16.28
N GLU A 15 -2.41 0.62 -17.32
CA GLU A 15 -2.67 0.19 -18.70
C GLU A 15 -1.64 -0.83 -19.19
N ARG A 16 -0.34 -0.56 -18.97
CA ARG A 16 0.72 -1.50 -19.34
C ARG A 16 0.65 -2.80 -18.55
N MET A 17 0.35 -2.72 -17.26
CA MET A 17 0.24 -3.89 -16.41
C MET A 17 -0.94 -4.78 -16.84
N MET A 18 -2.09 -4.19 -17.20
CA MET A 18 -3.24 -4.94 -17.73
C MET A 18 -2.89 -5.69 -19.01
N VAL A 19 -2.24 -5.03 -19.98
CA VAL A 19 -1.80 -5.67 -21.22
C VAL A 19 -0.83 -6.83 -20.95
N LEU A 20 0.11 -6.66 -20.01
CA LEU A 20 1.06 -7.72 -19.65
C LEU A 20 0.38 -8.92 -19.00
N ILE A 21 -0.64 -8.69 -18.17
CA ILE A 21 -1.42 -9.76 -17.55
C ILE A 21 -2.28 -10.49 -18.59
N ASP A 22 -2.90 -9.76 -19.53
CA ASP A 22 -3.72 -10.36 -20.58
C ASP A 22 -2.89 -11.23 -21.53
N VAL A 23 -1.69 -10.78 -21.90
CA VAL A 23 -0.76 -11.53 -22.76
C VAL A 23 -0.07 -12.65 -22.00
N TRP A 24 0.24 -12.44 -20.73
CA TRP A 24 0.95 -13.39 -19.89
C TRP A 24 0.37 -13.44 -18.47
N PRO A 25 -0.64 -14.30 -18.23
CA PRO A 25 -1.33 -14.37 -16.94
C PRO A 25 -0.44 -14.71 -15.74
N MET A 26 0.72 -15.34 -16.00
CA MET A 26 1.70 -15.70 -14.96
C MET A 26 2.71 -14.58 -14.65
N PHE A 27 2.64 -13.45 -15.34
CA PHE A 27 3.55 -12.32 -15.13
C PHE A 27 3.57 -11.81 -13.69
N PRO A 28 2.44 -11.62 -12.98
CA PRO A 28 2.47 -11.11 -11.61
C PRO A 28 3.24 -11.98 -10.63
N TYR A 29 3.24 -13.30 -10.83
CA TYR A 29 3.91 -14.27 -9.96
C TYR A 29 5.44 -14.28 -10.12
N GLN A 30 5.96 -13.60 -11.13
CA GLN A 30 7.40 -13.46 -11.37
C GLN A 30 7.96 -12.15 -10.83
N ILE A 31 7.12 -11.30 -10.24
CA ILE A 31 7.52 -10.03 -9.66
C ILE A 31 7.80 -10.24 -8.17
N VAL A 32 9.03 -9.94 -7.75
CA VAL A 32 9.39 -9.85 -6.34
C VAL A 32 9.32 -8.37 -5.94
N PHE A 33 8.29 -8.01 -5.18
CA PHE A 33 8.16 -6.66 -4.62
C PHE A 33 9.04 -6.51 -3.39
N THR A 34 9.71 -5.37 -3.28
CA THR A 34 10.54 -5.00 -2.12
C THR A 34 10.21 -3.59 -1.70
N ASP A 35 10.20 -3.33 -0.40
CA ASP A 35 10.01 -2.00 0.18
C ASP A 35 10.89 -1.83 1.41
N GLU A 36 11.27 -0.60 1.73
CA GLU A 36 11.98 -0.26 2.94
C GLU A 36 10.98 0.18 4.01
N THR A 37 11.11 -0.34 5.23
CA THR A 37 10.26 0.08 6.34
C THR A 37 11.08 0.28 7.61
N THR A 38 10.78 1.36 8.31
CA THR A 38 11.44 1.71 9.58
C THR A 38 10.57 1.25 10.75
N PHE A 39 11.14 0.43 11.63
CA PHE A 39 10.50 0.03 12.88
C PHE A 39 11.04 0.88 14.03
N THR A 40 10.15 1.51 14.80
CA THR A 40 10.50 2.26 16.01
C THR A 40 9.99 1.54 17.25
N LEU A 41 10.80 1.48 18.30
CA LEU A 41 10.41 0.90 19.60
C LEU A 41 9.39 1.77 20.35
N THR A 42 9.31 3.06 19.99
CA THR A 42 8.27 3.99 20.44
C THR A 42 7.01 3.74 19.63
N GLU A 43 5.87 3.65 20.31
CA GLU A 43 4.52 3.20 19.92
C GLU A 43 3.88 3.85 18.67
N GLU A 44 4.63 4.59 17.86
CA GLU A 44 4.15 5.16 16.60
C GLU A 44 4.38 4.16 15.47
N VAL A 45 3.35 3.36 15.19
CA VAL A 45 3.30 2.51 14.00
C VAL A 45 3.41 3.41 12.76
N ASN A 46 4.29 3.05 11.81
CA ASN A 46 4.35 3.73 10.52
C ASN A 46 2.95 3.72 9.86
N ASN A 47 2.41 4.89 9.52
CA ASN A 47 1.12 5.05 8.83
C ASN A 47 1.04 4.24 7.52
N GLN A 48 2.18 3.91 6.90
CA GLN A 48 2.22 3.07 5.70
C GLN A 48 2.01 1.57 5.98
N ASN A 49 2.34 1.10 7.19
CA ASN A 49 2.07 -0.27 7.66
C ASN A 49 0.69 -0.42 8.31
N PHE A 50 -0.08 0.67 8.37
CA PHE A 50 -1.37 0.72 9.06
C PHE A 50 -2.51 0.81 8.05
N ARG A 51 -2.91 -0.32 7.47
CA ARG A 51 -4.11 -0.42 6.60
C ARG A 51 -5.20 -1.22 7.31
N PHE A 52 -6.29 -0.55 7.66
CA PHE A 52 -7.54 -1.21 8.00
C PHE A 52 -8.27 -1.61 6.72
N TRP A 53 -8.69 -2.86 6.65
CA TRP A 53 -9.67 -3.32 5.66
C TRP A 53 -11.02 -3.36 6.37
N SER A 54 -11.91 -2.44 6.01
CA SER A 54 -13.28 -2.34 6.51
C SER A 54 -14.17 -1.95 5.34
N ASP A 55 -15.40 -2.48 5.31
CA ASP A 55 -16.40 -2.17 4.29
C ASP A 55 -16.87 -0.70 4.37
N GLU A 56 -16.63 -0.05 5.52
CA GLU A 56 -16.88 1.38 5.75
C GLU A 56 -15.61 2.11 6.20
N ASN A 57 -15.37 3.32 5.69
CA ASN A 57 -14.22 4.16 6.06
C ASN A 57 -14.30 4.51 7.56
N PRO A 58 -13.39 3.99 8.41
CA PRO A 58 -13.39 4.32 9.81
C PRO A 58 -12.85 5.75 9.94
N ASN A 59 -13.76 6.74 9.98
CA ASN A 59 -13.47 8.18 10.06
C ASN A 59 -12.62 8.60 11.28
N TRP A 60 -12.10 7.67 12.08
CA TRP A 60 -11.19 7.91 13.17
C TRP A 60 -10.35 6.67 13.47
N CYS A 61 -9.05 6.70 13.16
CA CYS A 61 -8.09 5.73 13.67
C CYS A 61 -7.45 6.32 14.92
N GLY A 62 -7.92 5.92 16.11
CA GLY A 62 -7.21 6.21 17.35
C GLY A 62 -5.79 5.62 17.30
N LYS A 63 -4.82 6.26 17.97
CA LYS A 63 -3.46 5.71 18.11
C LYS A 63 -3.58 4.28 18.68
N HIS A 64 -3.28 3.27 17.86
CA HIS A 64 -3.30 1.89 18.28
C HIS A 64 -1.90 1.48 18.68
N THR A 65 -1.73 1.19 19.96
CA THR A 65 -0.51 0.60 20.51
C THR A 65 -0.44 -0.87 20.13
N GLN A 66 0.75 -1.38 19.81
CA GLN A 66 0.96 -2.81 19.46
C GLN A 66 0.67 -3.78 20.63
N TYR A 67 0.43 -3.25 21.84
CA TYR A 67 0.12 -4.04 23.02
C TYR A 67 -1.40 -4.09 23.29
N PRO A 68 -1.96 -5.25 23.66
CA PRO A 68 -3.30 -5.30 24.22
C PRO A 68 -3.34 -4.44 25.48
N GLN A 69 -4.27 -3.50 25.52
CA GLN A 69 -4.57 -2.74 26.73
C GLN A 69 -5.22 -3.72 27.73
N ILE A 70 -4.57 -3.95 28.88
CA ILE A 70 -5.10 -4.79 29.97
C ILE A 70 -6.24 -4.06 30.66
#